data_AF-A0A936X081-F1
#
_entry.id   AF-A0A936X081-F1
#
_cell.length_a   1.000
_cell.length_b   1.000
_cell.length_c   1.000
_cell.angle_alpha   90.00
_cell.angle_beta   90.00
_cell.angle_gamma   90.00
#
_symmetry.space_group_name_H-M   'P 1'
#
loop_
_entity.id
_entity.type
_entity.pdbx_description
1 polymer ?
#
loop_
_entity_poly.entity_id
_entity_poly.type
_entity_poly.pdbx_seq_one_letter_code
_entity_poly.pdbx_strand_id
1 'polypeptide(L)'
;MCGNFDNVLPQQLQEMSSPDFVFIDGNHRLEPTLRYFDWLLQNKPQEGVYVFDDIHWSAEMEEAWDSICKHPEVFLTIDLFFIGLVFFNPSFKVKQHFSIRF
;
A
#
# COMPACT_ATOMS: atom_id res chain seq x y z
N MET A 1 -16.84 -11.34 -4.44
CA MET A 1 -17.10 -11.56 -3.00
C MET A 1 -17.45 -10.22 -2.35
N CYS A 2 -18.11 -10.18 -1.19
CA CYS A 2 -18.46 -8.94 -0.50
C CYS A 2 -18.36 -9.17 1.02
N GLY A 3 -17.80 -8.20 1.76
CA GLY A 3 -17.67 -8.27 3.21
C GLY A 3 -16.66 -7.24 3.75
N ASN A 4 -16.57 -7.12 5.07
CA ASN A 4 -15.57 -6.28 5.73
C ASN A 4 -14.15 -6.85 5.46
N PHE A 5 -13.21 -5.97 5.09
CA PHE A 5 -11.82 -6.33 4.78
C PHE A 5 -11.15 -7.15 5.88
N ASP A 6 -11.40 -6.82 7.15
CA ASP A 6 -10.82 -7.53 8.30
C ASP A 6 -11.17 -9.03 8.30
N ASN A 7 -12.30 -9.39 7.69
CA ASN A 7 -12.80 -10.75 7.63
C ASN A 7 -12.47 -11.44 6.31
N VAL A 8 -12.56 -10.73 5.19
CA VAL A 8 -12.49 -11.34 3.85
C VAL A 8 -11.11 -11.25 3.21
N LEU A 9 -10.34 -10.18 3.48
CA LEU A 9 -9.06 -9.96 2.82
C LEU A 9 -8.03 -11.04 3.18
N PRO A 10 -7.84 -11.45 4.45
CA PRO A 10 -6.87 -12.50 4.78
C PRO A 10 -7.17 -13.83 4.09
N GLN A 11 -8.44 -14.26 4.06
CA GLN A 11 -8.84 -15.49 3.39
C GLN A 11 -8.63 -15.38 1.88
N GLN A 12 -9.04 -14.26 1.28
CA GLN A 12 -8.91 -14.04 -0.15
C GLN A 12 -7.45 -14.06 -0.61
N LEU A 13 -6.54 -13.52 0.21
CA LEU A 13 -5.10 -13.55 -0.08
C LEU A 13 -4.48 -14.95 0.02
N GLN A 14 -5.11 -15.90 0.72
CA GLN A 14 -4.67 -17.30 0.71
C GLN A 14 -5.09 -18.03 -0.57
N GLU A 15 -6.23 -17.63 -1.14
CA GLU A 15 -6.78 -18.24 -2.36
C GLU A 15 -6.20 -17.60 -3.65
N MET A 16 -5.83 -16.32 -3.59
CA MET A 16 -5.26 -15.58 -4.72
C MET A 16 -3.77 -15.84 -4.90
N SER A 17 -3.35 -16.02 -6.15
CA SER A 17 -1.93 -15.93 -6.53
C SER A 17 -1.52 -14.47 -6.58
N SER A 18 -0.72 -14.05 -5.60
CA SER A 18 0.11 -12.85 -5.56
C SER A 18 -0.34 -11.65 -6.43
N PRO A 19 -1.18 -10.74 -5.89
CA PRO A 19 -1.72 -9.63 -6.68
C PRO A 19 -0.64 -8.60 -7.03
N ASP A 20 -0.48 -8.31 -8.33
CA ASP A 20 0.48 -7.34 -8.86
C ASP A 20 -0.04 -5.91 -8.95
N PHE A 21 -1.36 -5.73 -8.90
CA PHE A 21 -2.03 -4.45 -8.80
C PHE A 21 -3.07 -4.50 -7.69
N VAL A 22 -2.96 -3.59 -6.72
CA VAL A 22 -3.93 -3.46 -5.62
C VAL A 22 -4.27 -2.00 -5.43
N PHE A 23 -5.56 -1.69 -5.32
CA PHE A 23 -6.06 -0.35 -5.04
C PHE A 23 -6.83 -0.38 -3.71
N ILE A 24 -6.36 0.42 -2.74
CA ILE A 24 -6.90 0.47 -1.37
C ILE A 24 -7.57 1.82 -1.18
N ASP A 25 -8.89 1.80 -1.25
CA ASP A 25 -9.79 2.93 -1.03
C ASP A 25 -10.83 2.54 0.01
N GLY A 26 -10.33 2.24 1.20
CA GLY A 26 -11.17 1.82 2.31
C GLY A 26 -10.44 1.88 3.62
N ASN A 27 -11.17 2.30 4.65
CA ASN A 27 -10.66 2.44 6.02
C ASN A 27 -9.44 3.37 6.09
N HIS A 28 -9.68 4.68 5.92
CA HIS A 28 -8.69 5.77 5.98
C HIS A 28 -8.28 6.10 7.44
N ARG A 29 -7.80 5.07 8.14
CA ARG A 29 -7.30 5.13 9.53
C ARG A 29 -5.97 4.42 9.59
N LEU A 30 -5.10 4.89 10.46
CA LEU A 30 -3.70 4.43 10.53
C LEU A 30 -3.60 2.91 10.64
N GLU A 31 -4.23 2.35 11.67
CA GLU A 31 -4.06 0.95 12.02
C GLU A 31 -4.63 -0.01 10.95
N PRO A 32 -5.86 0.17 10.44
CA PRO A 32 -6.36 -0.67 9.35
C PRO A 32 -5.55 -0.56 8.07
N THR A 33 -5.13 0.65 7.66
CA THR A 33 -4.34 0.84 6.44
C THR A 33 -3.02 0.07 6.51
N LEU A 34 -2.30 0.18 7.63
CA LEU A 34 -1.05 -0.56 7.84
C LEU A 34 -1.27 -2.07 7.94
N ARG A 35 -2.34 -2.51 8.62
CA ARG A 35 -2.68 -3.93 8.70
C ARG A 35 -2.98 -4.55 7.33
N TYR A 36 -3.73 -3.86 6.48
CA TYR A 36 -4.03 -4.32 5.13
C TYR A 36 -2.76 -4.37 4.27
N PHE A 37 -1.93 -3.34 4.38
CA PHE A 37 -0.63 -3.33 3.73
C PHE A 37 0.24 -4.53 4.14
N ASP A 38 0.35 -4.82 5.44
CA ASP A 38 1.13 -5.97 5.94
C ASP A 38 0.59 -7.31 5.46
N TRP A 39 -0.74 -7.49 5.42
CA TRP A 39 -1.34 -8.70 4.84
C TRP A 39 -1.01 -8.85 3.35
N LEU A 40 -1.08 -7.76 2.59
CA LEU A 40 -0.74 -7.77 1.16
C LEU A 40 0.74 -8.04 0.90
N LEU A 41 1.63 -7.62 1.81
CA LEU A 41 3.07 -7.90 1.72
C LEU A 41 3.40 -9.39 1.88
N GLN A 42 2.62 -10.16 2.65
CA GLN A 42 2.86 -11.59 2.87
C GLN A 42 2.74 -12.43 1.59
N ASN A 43 1.97 -11.96 0.62
CA ASN A 43 1.78 -12.62 -0.68
C ASN A 43 2.10 -11.65 -1.84
N LYS A 44 3.01 -10.69 -1.65
CA LYS A 44 3.34 -9.74 -2.74
C LYS A 44 4.14 -10.41 -3.87
N PRO A 45 3.97 -9.94 -5.12
CA PRO A 45 4.81 -10.39 -6.22
C PRO A 45 6.18 -9.72 -6.16
N GLN A 46 7.11 -10.20 -6.99
CA GLN A 46 8.41 -9.57 -7.15
C GLN A 46 8.30 -8.16 -7.75
N GLU A 47 7.32 -7.96 -8.63
CA GLU A 47 7.02 -6.69 -9.27
C GLU A 47 5.52 -6.44 -9.18
N GLY A 48 5.15 -5.23 -8.78
CA GLY A 48 3.75 -4.83 -8.61
C GLY A 48 3.66 -3.41 -8.07
N VAL A 49 2.43 -2.89 -8.07
CA VAL A 49 2.09 -1.57 -7.55
C VAL A 49 0.86 -1.66 -6.64
N TYR A 50 1.02 -1.18 -5.42
CA TYR A 50 -0.11 -0.95 -4.52
C TYR A 50 -0.40 0.54 -4.47
N VAL A 51 -1.68 0.88 -4.59
CA VAL A 51 -2.18 2.26 -4.62
C VAL A 51 -3.01 2.50 -3.38
N PHE A 52 -2.72 3.59 -2.68
CA PHE A 52 -3.46 4.03 -1.50
C PHE A 52 -4.17 5.34 -1.83
N ASP A 53 -5.47 5.38 -1.61
CA ASP A 53 -6.26 6.60 -1.74
C ASP A 53 -6.21 7.45 -0.46
N ASP A 54 -6.45 8.75 -0.59
CA ASP A 54 -6.58 9.70 0.52
C ASP A 54 -5.36 9.77 1.46
N ILE A 55 -4.15 9.67 0.91
CA ILE A 55 -2.88 9.63 1.68
C ILE A 55 -2.62 10.88 2.55
N HIS A 56 -3.25 12.02 2.23
CA HIS A 56 -3.17 13.27 3.01
C HIS A 56 -4.50 13.69 3.65
N TRP A 57 -5.49 12.78 3.76
CA TRP A 57 -6.82 13.09 4.26
C TRP A 57 -6.85 13.48 5.74
N SER A 58 -5.98 12.88 6.55
CA SER A 58 -5.97 13.04 8.01
C SER A 58 -4.57 12.85 8.57
N ALA A 59 -4.34 13.27 9.82
CA ALA A 59 -3.08 13.02 10.53
C ALA A 59 -2.75 11.52 10.64
N GLU A 60 -3.78 10.67 10.77
CA GLU A 60 -3.60 9.22 10.76
C GLU A 60 -3.15 8.70 9.38
N MET A 61 -3.69 9.25 8.30
CA MET A 61 -3.28 8.87 6.94
C MET A 61 -1.89 9.38 6.58
N GLU A 62 -1.51 10.57 7.06
CA GLU A 62 -0.13 11.06 6.95
C GLU A 62 0.86 10.11 7.65
N GLU A 63 0.51 9.64 8.85
CA GLU A 63 1.32 8.67 9.59
C GLU A 63 1.36 7.29 8.90
N ALA A 64 0.24 6.85 8.31
CA ALA A 64 0.18 5.61 7.56
C ALA A 64 1.07 5.69 6.31
N TRP A 65 0.97 6.80 5.56
CA TRP A 65 1.74 7.03 4.36
C TRP A 65 3.25 7.11 4.65
N ASP A 66 3.65 7.85 5.68
CA ASP A 66 5.03 7.91 6.13
C ASP A 66 5.59 6.53 6.55
N SER A 67 4.77 5.73 7.24
CA SER A 67 5.12 4.36 7.64
C SER A 67 5.31 3.44 6.43
N ILE A 68 4.40 3.48 5.46
CA ILE A 68 4.49 2.71 4.21
C ILE A 68 5.73 3.15 3.42
N CYS A 69 5.94 4.46 3.27
CA CYS A 69 7.13 5.00 2.61
C CYS A 69 8.42 4.50 3.25
N LYS A 70 8.47 4.33 4.58
CA LYS A 70 9.66 3.86 5.31
C LYS A 70 9.83 2.35 5.34
N HIS A 71 8.79 1.58 5.02
CA HIS A 71 8.81 0.10 5.12
C HIS A 71 9.96 -0.55 4.31
N PRO A 72 10.72 -1.52 4.86
CA PRO A 72 11.92 -2.08 4.22
C PRO A 72 11.66 -2.79 2.88
N GLU A 73 10.46 -3.35 2.70
CA GLU A 73 10.08 -3.99 1.43
C GLU A 73 9.71 -2.99 0.32
N VAL A 74 9.57 -1.69 0.65
CA VAL A 74 9.19 -0.63 -0.29
C VAL A 74 10.43 0.03 -0.86
N PHE A 75 10.53 0.04 -2.19
CA PHE A 75 11.68 0.58 -2.91
C PHE A 75 11.42 1.93 -3.55
N LEU A 76 10.20 2.13 -4.08
CA LEU A 76 9.83 3.38 -4.72
C LEU A 76 8.42 3.76 -4.28
N THR A 77 8.25 5.02 -3.90
CA THR A 77 6.94 5.63 -3.68
C THR A 77 6.78 6.87 -4.53
N ILE A 78 5.56 7.08 -5.05
CA ILE A 78 5.18 8.31 -5.74
C ILE A 78 3.93 8.85 -5.07
N ASP A 79 4.08 10.04 -4.49
CA ASP A 79 3.02 10.82 -3.91
C ASP A 79 2.43 11.75 -5.00
N LEU A 80 1.16 11.52 -5.32
CA LEU A 80 0.39 12.29 -6.29
C LEU A 80 -0.68 13.16 -5.60
N PHE A 81 -0.43 13.58 -4.35
CA PHE A 81 -1.33 14.32 -3.47
C PHE A 81 -2.58 13.54 -3.02
N PHE A 82 -3.45 13.13 -3.95
CA PHE A 82 -4.64 12.35 -3.59
C PHE A 82 -4.34 10.86 -3.40
N ILE A 83 -3.39 10.34 -4.18
CA ILE A 83 -3.04 8.92 -4.18
C ILE A 83 -1.54 8.71 -4.00
N GLY A 84 -1.18 7.66 -3.27
CA GLY A 84 0.18 7.18 -3.12
C GLY A 84 0.40 5.89 -3.91
N LEU A 85 1.43 5.84 -4.75
CA LEU A 85 1.87 4.63 -5.46
C LEU A 85 3.03 4.00 -4.72
N VAL A 86 3.00 2.68 -4.52
CA VAL A 86 4.01 1.92 -3.77
C VAL A 86 4.51 0.77 -4.64
N PHE A 87 5.82 0.73 -4.88
CA PHE A 87 6.48 -0.28 -5.71
C PHE A 87 7.50 -1.10 -4.91
N PHE A 88 7.54 -2.41 -5.20
CA PHE A 88 8.35 -3.40 -4.47
C PHE A 88 9.50 -3.99 -5.31
N ASN A 89 9.76 -3.43 -6.50
CA ASN A 89 10.71 -4.03 -7.44
C ASN A 89 12.16 -3.97 -6.92
N PRO A 90 12.81 -5.12 -6.64
CA PRO A 90 14.16 -5.16 -6.09
C PRO A 90 15.26 -4.71 -7.08
N SER A 91 14.91 -4.46 -8.35
CA SER A 91 15.82 -3.85 -9.32
C SER A 91 16.15 -2.39 -8.97
N PHE A 92 15.28 -1.70 -8.22
CA PHE A 92 15.57 -0.39 -7.65
C PHE A 92 16.70 -0.51 -6.63
N LYS A 93 17.89 0.00 -6.98
CA LYS A 93 19.10 -0.13 -6.15
C LYS A 93 19.12 0.80 -4.94
N VAL A 94 18.34 1.86 -4.98
CA VAL A 94 18.25 2.89 -3.94
C VAL A 94 16.79 3.15 -3.68
N LYS A 95 16.43 3.27 -2.40
CA LYS A 95 15.07 3.62 -2.01
C LYS A 95 14.75 5.06 -2.41
N GLN A 96 13.62 5.28 -3.07
CA GLN A 96 13.23 6.57 -3.62
C GLN A 96 11.80 6.94 -3.21
N HIS A 97 11.59 8.24 -2.99
CA HIS A 97 10.28 8.83 -2.76
C HIS A 97 10.19 10.10 -3.58
N PHE A 98 9.15 10.22 -4.42
CA PHE A 98 8.89 11.40 -5.23
C PHE A 98 7.53 11.98 -4.87
N SER A 99 7.45 13.30 -4.71
CA SER A 99 6.18 14.03 -4.61
C SER A 99 6.02 14.87 -5.86
N ILE A 100 4.93 14.66 -6.60
CA ILE A 100 4.60 15.44 -7.79
C ILE A 100 3.62 16.53 -7.38
N ARG A 101 4.05 17.79 -7.55
CA ARG A 101 3.24 18.97 -7.26
C ARG A 101 2.99 19.71 -8.58
N PHE A 102 1.73 20.01 -8.86
CA PHE A 102 1.28 20.81 -10.00
C PHE A 102 0.94 22.23 -9.56
#